data_AF-A0A6J3C7Y7-F1
#
_entry.id   AF-A0A6J3C7Y7-F1
#
_cell.length_a   1.000
_cell.length_b   1.000
_cell.length_c   1.000
_cell.angle_alpha   90.00
_cell.angle_beta   90.00
_cell.angle_gamma   90.00
#
_symmetry.space_group_name_H-M   'P 1'
#
loop_
_entity.id
_entity.type
_entity.pdbx_description
1 polymer ?
#
loop_
_entity_poly.entity_id
_entity_poly.type
_entity_poly.pdbx_seq_one_letter_code
_entity_poly.pdbx_strand_id
1 'polypeptide(L)'
;MISGCLVVTGAAVASLSLVISIYMRPEEEFRTRYRLIMKEMKTTNVPLCLREKVETFYKMYWHKQRAVSATQLLPTYPPTLSTTIYADIYFEATQKSRILCDLSYEFLSEVAKKMSTIHYIPGDAIIKRLSTKSSIIYITYGDIEVSILFII
;
A
#
# COMPACT_ATOMS: atom_id res chain seq x y z
N MET A 1 34.85 -30.72 -27.12
CA MET A 1 34.93 -30.10 -25.77
C MET A 1 34.42 -28.66 -25.74
N ILE A 2 34.84 -27.77 -26.65
CA ILE A 2 34.47 -26.34 -26.63
C ILE A 2 32.94 -26.11 -26.68
N SER A 3 32.23 -26.83 -27.54
CA SER A 3 30.76 -26.72 -27.65
C SER A 3 30.04 -27.07 -26.33
N GLY A 4 30.47 -28.12 -25.63
CA GLY A 4 29.87 -28.53 -24.35
C GLY A 4 30.09 -27.50 -23.22
N CYS A 5 31.31 -26.94 -23.14
CA CYS A 5 31.59 -25.88 -22.15
C CYS A 5 30.77 -24.60 -22.42
N LEU A 6 30.54 -24.24 -23.69
CA LEU A 6 29.72 -23.09 -24.06
C LEU A 6 28.26 -23.26 -23.66
N VAL A 7 27.71 -24.47 -23.87
CA VAL A 7 26.31 -24.77 -23.53
C VAL A 7 26.09 -24.74 -22.02
N VAL A 8 27.01 -25.34 -21.23
CA VAL A 8 26.87 -25.39 -19.77
C VAL A 8 27.01 -24.00 -19.16
N THR A 9 27.99 -23.21 -19.60
CA THR A 9 28.18 -21.84 -19.11
C THR A 9 27.03 -20.92 -19.53
N GLY A 10 26.55 -21.04 -20.77
CA GLY A 10 25.38 -20.31 -21.25
C GLY A 10 24.10 -20.65 -20.48
N ALA A 11 23.86 -21.94 -20.21
CA ALA A 11 22.71 -22.39 -19.43
C ALA A 11 22.77 -21.88 -17.98
N ALA A 12 23.95 -21.87 -17.36
CA ALA A 12 24.14 -21.35 -16.00
C ALA A 12 23.90 -19.83 -15.91
N VAL A 13 24.40 -19.06 -16.88
CA VAL A 13 24.16 -17.61 -16.93
C VAL A 13 22.68 -17.31 -17.18
N ALA A 14 22.03 -18.06 -18.07
CA ALA A 14 20.62 -17.89 -18.37
C ALA A 14 19.73 -18.19 -17.15
N SER A 15 20.00 -19.26 -16.40
CA SER A 15 19.24 -19.61 -15.21
C SER A 15 19.41 -18.57 -14.09
N LEU A 16 20.63 -18.09 -13.86
CA LEU A 16 20.88 -17.00 -12.91
C LEU A 16 20.16 -15.72 -13.30
N SER A 17 20.23 -15.33 -14.58
CA SER A 17 19.52 -14.16 -15.10
C SER A 17 18.02 -14.26 -14.90
N LEU A 18 17.44 -15.45 -15.10
CA LEU A 18 16.02 -15.69 -14.91
C LEU A 18 15.61 -15.57 -13.44
N VAL A 19 16.39 -16.13 -12.52
CA VAL A 19 16.14 -16.01 -11.06
C VAL A 19 16.20 -14.56 -10.61
N ILE A 20 17.22 -13.82 -11.03
CA ILE A 20 17.37 -12.39 -10.73
C ILE A 20 16.19 -11.61 -11.30
N SER A 21 15.79 -11.89 -12.54
CA SER A 21 14.66 -11.23 -13.20
C SER A 21 13.36 -11.45 -12.43
N ILE A 22 13.06 -12.68 -12.00
CA ILE A 22 11.87 -12.99 -11.20
C ILE A 22 11.91 -12.25 -9.86
N TYR A 23 13.07 -12.24 -9.20
CA TYR A 23 13.25 -11.58 -7.91
C TYR A 23 13.06 -10.06 -7.99
N MET A 24 13.57 -9.41 -9.05
CA MET A 24 13.54 -7.96 -9.20
C MET A 24 12.23 -7.41 -9.80
N ARG A 25 11.37 -8.25 -10.37
CA ARG A 25 10.10 -7.83 -11.00
C ARG A 25 9.26 -6.83 -10.19
N PRO A 26 8.93 -7.06 -8.91
CA PRO A 26 8.07 -6.13 -8.16
C PRO A 26 8.71 -4.74 -8.00
N GLU A 27 10.04 -4.68 -7.87
CA GLU A 27 10.78 -3.43 -7.80
C GLU A 27 10.81 -2.70 -9.13
N GLU A 28 11.03 -3.42 -10.24
CA GLU A 28 10.99 -2.83 -11.58
C GLU A 28 9.60 -2.30 -11.93
N GLU A 29 8.54 -3.04 -11.61
CA GLU A 29 7.15 -2.63 -11.85
C GLU A 29 6.83 -1.34 -11.09
N PHE A 30 7.19 -1.29 -9.80
CA PHE A 30 7.02 -0.08 -8.99
C PHE A 30 7.84 1.09 -9.53
N ARG A 31 9.13 0.89 -9.82
CA ARG A 31 10.01 1.95 -10.36
C ARG A 31 9.51 2.46 -11.71
N THR A 32 8.99 1.58 -12.56
CA THR A 32 8.44 1.95 -13.88
C THR A 32 7.18 2.81 -13.71
N ARG A 33 6.23 2.38 -12.87
CA ARG A 33 5.04 3.18 -12.55
C ARG A 33 5.39 4.53 -11.94
N TYR A 34 6.30 4.55 -10.96
CA TYR A 34 6.78 5.79 -10.34
C TYR A 34 7.40 6.74 -11.37
N ARG A 35 8.29 6.24 -12.23
CA ARG A 35 8.91 7.06 -13.30
C ARG A 35 7.87 7.65 -14.25
N LEU A 36 6.86 6.86 -14.62
CA LEU A 36 5.78 7.30 -15.49
C LEU A 36 4.99 8.44 -14.82
N ILE A 37 4.56 8.27 -13.57
CA ILE A 37 3.85 9.32 -12.81
C ILE A 37 4.69 10.59 -12.70
N MET A 38 5.97 10.49 -12.34
CA MET A 38 6.86 11.64 -12.23
C MET A 38 7.08 12.34 -13.57
N LYS A 39 7.13 11.59 -14.68
CA LYS A 39 7.23 12.13 -16.03
C LYS A 39 5.94 12.88 -16.40
N GLU A 40 4.77 12.29 -16.18
CA GLU A 40 3.48 12.93 -16.44
C GLU A 40 3.30 14.22 -15.65
N MET A 41 3.66 14.24 -14.35
CA MET A 41 3.62 15.46 -13.54
C MET A 41 4.58 16.56 -14.04
N LYS A 42 5.66 16.19 -14.73
CA LYS A 42 6.55 17.16 -15.39
C LYS A 42 5.89 17.71 -16.66
N THR A 43 5.31 16.86 -17.49
CA THR A 43 4.63 17.26 -18.72
C THR A 43 3.43 18.17 -18.45
N THR A 44 2.66 17.89 -17.39
CA THR A 44 1.44 18.64 -17.03
C THR A 44 1.74 19.92 -16.21
N ASN A 45 3.01 20.31 -16.04
CA ASN A 45 3.42 21.49 -15.26
C ASN A 45 2.86 21.54 -13.83
N VAL A 46 2.82 20.39 -13.14
CA VAL A 46 2.44 20.33 -11.72
C VAL A 46 3.45 21.15 -10.88
N PRO A 47 2.99 21.96 -9.91
CA PRO A 47 3.87 22.74 -9.04
C PRO A 47 4.94 21.88 -8.34
N LEU A 48 6.15 22.43 -8.18
CA LEU A 48 7.29 21.74 -7.56
C LEU A 48 6.96 21.21 -6.17
N CYS A 49 6.31 22.02 -5.33
CA CYS A 49 5.90 21.62 -3.98
C CYS A 49 4.99 20.38 -3.98
N LEU A 50 4.03 20.30 -4.91
CA LEU A 50 3.16 19.13 -5.01
C LEU A 50 3.90 17.90 -5.55
N ARG A 51 4.84 18.09 -6.48
CA ARG A 51 5.71 17.04 -7.00
C ARG A 51 6.60 16.43 -5.92
N GLU A 52 7.24 17.26 -5.10
CA GLU A 52 8.07 16.83 -3.97
C GLU A 52 7.25 16.08 -2.92
N LYS A 53 6.00 16.53 -2.70
CA LYS A 53 5.05 15.86 -1.82
C LYS A 53 4.70 14.45 -2.32
N VAL A 54 4.38 14.31 -3.61
CA VAL A 54 4.10 13.00 -4.25
C VAL A 54 5.34 12.09 -4.22
N GLU A 55 6.52 12.64 -4.49
CA GLU A 55 7.78 11.89 -4.41
C GLU A 55 8.05 11.37 -2.99
N THR A 56 7.85 12.21 -1.98
CA THR A 56 7.97 11.80 -0.57
C THR A 56 6.98 10.69 -0.23
N PHE A 57 5.73 10.80 -0.68
CA PHE A 57 4.72 9.76 -0.51
C PHE A 57 5.18 8.42 -1.09
N TYR A 58 5.63 8.38 -2.35
CA TYR A 58 6.05 7.13 -2.99
C TYR A 58 7.33 6.55 -2.37
N LYS A 59 8.27 7.39 -1.93
CA LYS A 59 9.45 6.95 -1.17
C LYS A 59 9.06 6.27 0.13
N MET A 60 8.19 6.90 0.92
CA MET A 60 7.68 6.32 2.18
C MET A 60 6.87 5.05 1.95
N TYR A 61 6.03 5.04 0.92
CA TYR A 61 5.22 3.88 0.53
C TYR A 61 6.10 2.68 0.17
N TRP A 62 7.15 2.89 -0.62
CA TRP A 62 8.11 1.85 -1.00
C TRP A 62 8.79 1.23 0.22
N HIS A 63 9.31 2.07 1.13
CA HIS A 63 9.98 1.61 2.35
C HIS A 63 9.08 0.78 3.26
N LYS A 64 7.77 1.13 3.36
CA LYS A 64 6.83 0.42 4.23
C LYS A 64 6.24 -0.86 3.61
N GLN A 65 5.97 -0.89 2.30
CA GLN A 65 5.17 -1.98 1.69
C GLN A 65 5.90 -2.83 0.65
N ARG A 66 7.18 -2.54 0.30
CA ARG A 66 7.98 -3.35 -0.64
C ARG A 66 7.20 -3.78 -1.91
N ALA A 67 6.51 -2.84 -2.55
CA ALA A 67 5.69 -3.04 -3.76
C ALA A 67 4.37 -3.81 -3.61
N VAL A 68 4.09 -4.50 -2.50
CA VAL A 68 2.93 -5.40 -2.42
C VAL A 68 1.75 -4.67 -1.80
N SER A 69 0.78 -4.32 -2.64
CA SER A 69 -0.54 -3.95 -2.15
C SER A 69 -1.27 -5.23 -1.75
N ALA A 70 -1.28 -5.56 -0.45
CA ALA A 70 -1.94 -6.76 0.07
C ALA A 70 -3.39 -6.89 -0.43
N THR A 71 -4.08 -5.78 -0.68
CA THR A 71 -5.46 -5.74 -1.19
C THR A 71 -5.59 -6.16 -2.65
N GLN A 72 -4.54 -6.09 -3.48
CA GLN A 72 -4.60 -6.49 -4.89
C GLN A 72 -4.58 -8.01 -5.08
N LEU A 73 -4.07 -8.77 -4.12
CA LEU A 73 -3.99 -10.24 -4.19
C LEU A 73 -5.23 -10.92 -3.62
N LEU A 74 -6.00 -10.23 -2.77
CA LEU A 74 -7.20 -10.76 -2.12
C LEU A 74 -8.29 -11.29 -3.07
N PRO A 75 -8.53 -10.68 -4.25
CA PRO A 75 -9.51 -11.20 -5.22
C PRO A 75 -9.09 -12.52 -5.88
N THR A 76 -7.81 -12.89 -5.84
CA THR A 76 -7.31 -14.15 -6.43
C THR A 76 -7.61 -15.36 -5.54
N TYR A 77 -7.87 -15.13 -4.25
CA TYR A 77 -8.14 -16.20 -3.30
C TYR A 77 -9.63 -16.56 -3.23
N PRO A 78 -9.97 -17.78 -2.79
CA PRO A 78 -11.35 -18.16 -2.50
C PRO A 78 -12.00 -17.17 -1.51
N PRO A 79 -13.32 -16.89 -1.65
CA PRO A 79 -14.02 -15.93 -0.79
C PRO A 79 -13.89 -16.23 0.71
N THR A 80 -13.78 -17.50 1.09
CA THR A 80 -13.59 -17.92 2.48
C THR A 80 -12.24 -17.48 3.03
N LEU A 81 -11.16 -17.64 2.24
CA LEU A 81 -9.81 -17.25 2.65
C LEU A 81 -9.67 -15.73 2.74
N SER A 82 -10.18 -15.00 1.74
CA SER A 82 -10.10 -13.53 1.75
C SER A 82 -10.85 -12.94 2.95
N THR A 83 -12.01 -13.51 3.30
CA THR A 83 -12.79 -13.15 4.50
C THR A 83 -11.96 -13.30 5.78
N THR A 84 -11.29 -14.45 5.96
CA THR A 84 -10.43 -14.69 7.12
C THR A 84 -9.23 -13.75 7.14
N ILE A 85 -8.59 -13.49 5.99
CA ILE A 85 -7.45 -12.57 5.92
C ILE A 85 -7.87 -11.14 6.27
N TYR A 86 -9.03 -10.67 5.79
CA TYR A 86 -9.54 -9.34 6.17
C TYR A 86 -9.81 -9.26 7.67
N ALA A 87 -10.44 -10.28 8.24
CA ALA A 87 -10.71 -10.33 9.67
C ALA A 87 -9.41 -10.26 10.49
N ASP A 88 -8.36 -10.97 10.06
CA ASP A 88 -7.05 -10.97 10.71
C ASP A 88 -6.33 -9.61 10.60
N ILE A 89 -6.28 -9.02 9.40
CA ILE A 89 -5.66 -7.70 9.17
C ILE A 89 -6.26 -6.61 10.06
N TYR A 90 -7.57 -6.62 10.25
CA TYR A 90 -8.29 -5.59 11.00
C TYR A 90 -8.66 -6.02 12.43
N PHE A 91 -8.21 -7.19 12.89
CA PHE A 91 -8.58 -7.72 14.21
C PHE A 91 -8.17 -6.79 15.34
N GLU A 92 -6.95 -6.26 15.31
CA GLU A 92 -6.47 -5.34 16.34
C GLU A 92 -7.28 -4.03 16.35
N ALA A 93 -7.69 -3.55 15.17
CA ALA A 93 -8.49 -2.34 15.03
C ALA A 93 -9.90 -2.50 15.59
N THR A 94 -10.53 -3.65 15.37
CA THR A 94 -11.87 -3.95 15.90
C THR A 94 -11.83 -4.17 17.41
N GLN A 95 -10.80 -4.85 17.94
CA GLN A 95 -10.65 -5.11 19.37
C GLN A 95 -10.37 -3.85 20.21
N LYS A 96 -9.57 -2.91 19.69
CA LYS A 96 -9.30 -1.65 20.43
C LYS A 96 -10.46 -0.66 20.40
N SER A 97 -11.43 -0.85 19.50
CA SER A 97 -12.61 -0.01 19.43
C SER A 97 -13.65 -0.44 20.45
N ARG A 98 -14.03 0.46 21.37
CA ARG A 98 -15.11 0.20 22.35
C ARG A 98 -16.46 -0.14 21.71
N ILE A 99 -16.69 0.26 20.46
CA ILE A 99 -17.97 0.03 19.77
C ILE A 99 -17.97 -1.35 19.11
N LEU A 100 -16.80 -1.88 18.75
CA LEU A 100 -16.68 -3.10 17.94
C LEU A 100 -16.19 -4.31 18.74
N CYS A 101 -15.59 -4.12 19.92
CA CYS A 101 -14.95 -5.21 20.68
C CYS A 101 -15.91 -6.34 21.09
N ASP A 102 -17.17 -6.01 21.40
CA ASP A 102 -18.15 -6.97 21.93
C ASP A 102 -19.08 -7.56 20.85
N LEU A 103 -18.81 -7.28 19.56
CA LEU A 103 -19.64 -7.75 18.45
C LEU A 103 -19.22 -9.14 17.99
N SER A 104 -20.16 -9.86 17.37
CA SER A 104 -19.91 -11.23 16.90
C SER A 104 -18.84 -11.26 15.80
N TYR A 105 -18.11 -12.38 15.72
CA TYR A 105 -17.07 -12.56 14.71
C TYR A 105 -17.63 -12.45 13.28
N GLU A 106 -18.83 -12.96 13.02
CA GLU A 106 -19.46 -12.86 11.69
C GLU A 106 -19.68 -11.41 11.29
N PHE A 107 -20.15 -10.58 12.22
CA PHE A 107 -20.34 -9.15 11.97
C PHE A 107 -19.01 -8.44 11.72
N LEU A 108 -18.01 -8.68 12.57
CA LEU A 108 -16.68 -8.08 12.42
C LEU A 108 -16.01 -8.49 11.11
N SER A 109 -16.22 -9.73 10.67
CA SER A 109 -15.71 -10.24 9.40
C SER A 109 -16.31 -9.51 8.20
N GLU A 110 -17.62 -9.22 8.23
CA GLU A 110 -18.28 -8.44 7.19
C GLU A 110 -17.87 -6.95 7.22
N VAL A 111 -17.64 -6.38 8.40
CA VAL A 111 -17.11 -5.02 8.53
C VAL A 111 -15.69 -4.95 7.98
N ALA A 112 -14.84 -5.92 8.31
CA ALA A 112 -13.44 -5.99 7.88
C ALA A 112 -13.30 -5.98 6.35
N LYS A 113 -14.22 -6.62 5.61
CA LYS A 113 -14.26 -6.56 4.13
C LYS A 113 -14.47 -5.16 3.57
N LYS A 114 -15.14 -4.28 4.33
CA LYS A 114 -15.43 -2.89 3.93
C LYS A 114 -14.37 -1.91 4.43
N MET A 115 -13.47 -2.35 5.32
CA MET A 115 -12.39 -1.52 5.82
C MET A 115 -11.28 -1.38 4.78
N SER A 116 -10.64 -0.21 4.75
CA SER A 116 -9.49 0.05 3.89
C SER A 116 -8.41 0.82 4.65
N THR A 117 -7.16 0.43 4.44
CA THR A 117 -6.00 1.13 5.01
C THR A 117 -5.57 2.24 4.08
N ILE A 118 -5.51 3.47 4.60
CA ILE A 118 -5.04 4.66 3.88
C ILE A 118 -3.76 5.15 4.54
N HIS A 119 -2.77 5.51 3.72
CA HIS A 119 -1.51 6.10 4.19
C HIS A 119 -1.54 7.60 3.99
N TYR A 120 -1.13 8.34 5.03
CA TYR A 120 -0.97 9.78 5.00
C TYR A 120 0.50 10.15 5.20
N ILE A 121 0.90 11.27 4.63
CA ILE A 121 2.22 11.87 4.88
C ILE A 121 2.08 13.06 5.85
N PRO A 122 3.16 13.44 6.54
CA PRO A 122 3.14 14.60 7.42
C PRO A 122 2.62 15.86 6.71
N GLY A 123 1.69 16.57 7.36
CA GLY A 123 1.04 17.75 6.80
C GLY A 123 -0.21 17.47 5.94
N ASP A 124 -0.62 16.21 5.77
CA ASP A 124 -1.92 15.89 5.17
C ASP A 124 -3.08 16.09 6.16
N ALA A 125 -4.14 16.74 5.69
CA ALA A 125 -5.39 16.86 6.45
C ALA A 125 -6.27 15.64 6.22
N ILE A 126 -6.51 14.85 7.27
CA ILE A 126 -7.32 13.62 7.23
C ILE A 126 -8.82 13.96 7.18
N ILE A 127 -9.29 14.77 8.13
CA ILE A 127 -10.67 15.26 8.21
C ILE A 127 -10.66 16.77 8.12
N LYS A 128 -11.49 17.33 7.24
CA LYS A 128 -11.69 18.77 7.11
C LYS A 128 -13.02 19.16 7.75
N ARG A 129 -13.08 20.32 8.41
CA ARG A 129 -14.26 20.78 9.17
C ARG A 129 -15.58 20.79 8.39
N LEU A 130 -15.53 20.94 7.07
CA LEU A 130 -16.69 20.97 6.17
C LEU A 130 -16.97 19.63 5.48
N SER A 131 -16.27 18.54 5.83
CA SER A 131 -16.55 17.24 5.22
C SER A 131 -17.75 16.57 5.87
N THR A 132 -18.76 16.24 5.08
CA THR A 132 -19.97 15.49 5.49
C THR A 132 -19.73 13.97 5.61
N LYS A 133 -18.47 13.53 5.59
CA LYS A 133 -18.13 12.11 5.68
C LYS A 133 -18.14 11.67 7.14
N SER A 134 -19.11 10.85 7.49
CA SER A 134 -19.12 10.10 8.75
C SER A 134 -18.36 8.79 8.56
N SER A 135 -17.08 8.78 8.94
CA SER A 135 -16.24 7.57 8.90
C SER A 135 -15.51 7.38 10.23
N ILE A 136 -15.50 6.15 10.73
CA ILE A 136 -14.66 5.77 11.87
C ILE A 136 -13.25 5.51 11.33
N ILE A 137 -12.26 6.14 11.94
CA ILE A 137 -10.85 6.00 11.57
C ILE A 137 -10.12 5.35 12.73
N TYR A 138 -9.39 4.28 12.45
CA TYR A 138 -8.48 3.66 13.39
C TYR A 138 -7.04 3.95 13.00
N ILE A 139 -6.25 4.44 13.94
CA ILE A 139 -4.85 4.83 13.72
C ILE A 139 -3.98 3.63 14.07
N THR A 140 -3.38 3.02 13.05
CA THR A 140 -2.47 1.88 13.24
C THR A 140 -1.07 2.32 13.68
N TYR A 141 -0.56 3.40 13.08
CA TYR A 141 0.78 3.92 13.34
C TYR A 141 0.88 5.40 12.98
N GLY A 142 1.55 6.17 13.84
CA GLY A 142 1.83 7.59 13.66
C GLY A 142 1.06 8.46 14.65
N ASP A 143 1.46 9.73 14.71
CA ASP A 143 0.85 10.74 15.57
C ASP A 143 -0.06 11.65 14.77
N ILE A 144 -1.17 12.05 15.38
CA ILE A 144 -2.17 12.93 14.75
C ILE A 144 -2.43 14.10 15.68
N GLU A 145 -2.40 15.30 15.12
CA GLU A 145 -2.76 16.52 15.80
C GLU A 145 -4.16 16.97 15.38
N VAL A 146 -4.99 17.32 16.36
CA VAL A 146 -6.32 17.88 16.11
C VAL A 146 -6.25 19.40 16.26
N SER A 147 -6.16 20.11 15.14
CA SER A 147 -6.13 21.58 15.15
C SER A 147 -7.53 22.12 14.84
N ILE A 148 -8.14 22.81 15.80
CA ILE A 148 -9.42 23.51 15.63
C ILE A 148 -9.10 24.97 15.29
N LEU A 149 -9.17 25.33 14.00
CA LEU A 149 -8.99 26.72 13.59
C LEU A 149 -10.27 27.51 13.96
N PHE A 150 -10.21 28.27 15.05
CA PHE A 150 -11.18 29.31 15.35
C PHE A 150 -10.89 30.51 14.44
N ILE A 151 -11.75 30.74 13.46
CA ILE A 151 -11.79 32.02 12.75
C ILE A 151 -12.50 32.96 13.72
N ILE A 152 -11.74 33.87 14.33
CA ILE A 152 -12.25 35.02 15.10
C ILE A 152 -12.44 36.18 14.13
#